data_AF-A0A1S1Y8M2-F1
#
_entry.id   AF-A0A1S1Y8M2-F1
#
_cell.length_a   1.000
_cell.length_b   1.000
_cell.length_c   1.000
_cell.angle_alpha   90.00
_cell.angle_beta   90.00
_cell.angle_gamma   90.00
#
_symmetry.space_group_name_H-M   'P 1'
#
loop_
_entity.id
_entity.type
_entity.pdbx_description
1 polymer ?
#
loop_
_entity_poly.entity_id
_entity_poly.type
_entity_poly.pdbx_seq_one_letter_code
_entity_poly.pdbx_strand_id
1 'polypeptide(L)'
;MTENTKKGGRPRGYKPEYVQLAHNYTLLGATQEQLAEFFNVSAATVKSWTKQHPEFADAIKRGKILADAEIASSLFRRGTGYPCTEVTTREIKNPAGEVTSYETVTVTSEMPPDTDACIFWLTNRQPDKWRNRLEIEHADKRESSTTDRDTPATPHQDAPA
;
A
#
# COMPACT_ATOMS: atom_id res chain seq x y z
N MET A 1 3.35 22.34 -54.56
CA MET A 1 2.90 22.83 -53.24
C MET A 1 2.17 21.67 -52.57
N THR A 2 2.80 20.97 -51.65
CA THR A 2 2.16 19.91 -50.87
C THR A 2 2.08 20.38 -49.42
N GLU A 3 0.90 20.84 -49.02
CA GLU A 3 0.60 21.21 -47.64
C GLU A 3 0.58 19.95 -46.77
N ASN A 4 1.55 19.86 -45.87
CA ASN A 4 1.61 18.83 -44.84
C ASN A 4 0.69 19.23 -43.68
N THR A 5 -0.56 18.79 -43.72
CA THR A 5 -1.53 18.99 -42.64
C THR A 5 -1.15 18.09 -41.45
N LYS A 6 -0.31 18.60 -40.55
CA LYS A 6 -0.09 17.98 -39.24
C LYS A 6 -1.43 17.93 -38.49
N LYS A 7 -2.08 16.74 -38.49
CA LYS A 7 -3.18 16.41 -37.59
C LYS A 7 -2.76 16.73 -36.16
N GLY A 8 -3.33 17.79 -35.59
CA GLY A 8 -3.05 18.25 -34.23
C GLY A 8 -3.32 17.15 -33.21
N GLY A 9 -2.31 16.79 -32.43
CA GLY A 9 -2.47 15.87 -31.31
C GLY A 9 -3.39 16.46 -30.24
N ARG A 10 -4.18 15.58 -29.60
CA ARG A 10 -4.96 15.82 -28.37
C ARG A 10 -4.16 16.67 -27.38
N PRO A 11 -4.72 17.72 -26.73
CA PRO A 11 -3.95 18.59 -25.86
C PRO A 11 -3.33 17.76 -24.73
N ARG A 12 -2.00 17.64 -24.69
CA ARG A 12 -1.27 16.77 -23.74
C ARG A 12 -0.72 17.51 -22.52
N GLY A 13 -0.99 18.82 -22.44
CA GLY A 13 -0.39 19.69 -21.44
C GLY A 13 -1.14 19.65 -20.13
N TYR A 14 -0.40 19.46 -19.03
CA TYR A 14 -0.88 19.76 -17.69
C TYR A 14 -1.34 21.22 -17.61
N LYS A 15 -2.45 21.46 -16.90
CA LYS A 15 -2.93 22.81 -16.58
C LYS A 15 -3.01 22.96 -15.06
N PRO A 16 -2.58 24.09 -14.48
CA PRO A 16 -2.71 24.35 -13.04
C PRO A 16 -4.16 24.23 -12.53
N GLU A 17 -5.15 24.55 -13.37
CA GLU A 17 -6.58 24.37 -13.06
C GLU A 17 -6.95 22.92 -12.72
N TYR A 18 -6.20 21.94 -13.22
CA TYR A 18 -6.41 20.52 -12.92
C TYR A 18 -6.17 20.19 -11.45
N VAL A 19 -5.44 21.02 -10.70
CA VAL A 19 -5.24 20.85 -9.25
C VAL A 19 -6.58 20.93 -8.52
N GLN A 20 -7.36 21.99 -8.77
CA GLN A 20 -8.65 22.16 -8.10
C GLN A 20 -9.66 21.10 -8.53
N LEU A 21 -9.68 20.76 -9.83
CA LEU A 21 -10.56 19.71 -10.34
C LEU A 21 -10.20 18.35 -9.73
N ALA A 22 -8.93 17.97 -9.70
CA ALA A 22 -8.49 16.71 -9.10
C ALA A 22 -8.87 16.62 -7.62
N HIS A 23 -8.75 17.72 -6.87
CA HIS A 23 -9.21 17.77 -5.48
C HIS A 23 -10.73 17.51 -5.37
N ASN A 24 -11.55 18.22 -6.15
CA ASN A 24 -13.00 18.08 -6.10
C ASN A 24 -13.46 16.67 -6.49
N TYR A 25 -12.89 16.10 -7.56
CA TYR A 25 -13.26 14.75 -7.99
C TYR A 25 -12.79 13.68 -7.01
N THR A 26 -11.63 13.86 -6.36
CA THR A 26 -11.17 12.91 -5.32
C THR A 26 -12.02 12.98 -4.05
N LEU A 27 -12.54 14.16 -3.69
CA LEU A 27 -13.55 14.29 -2.62
C LEU A 27 -14.84 13.52 -2.94
N LEU A 28 -15.18 13.38 -4.23
CA LEU A 28 -16.31 12.56 -4.68
C LEU A 28 -15.97 11.06 -4.82
N GLY A 29 -14.77 10.64 -4.41
CA GLY A 29 -14.32 9.24 -4.47
C GLY A 29 -13.76 8.81 -5.82
N ALA A 30 -13.43 9.74 -6.72
CA ALA A 30 -12.89 9.38 -8.03
C ALA A 30 -11.54 8.65 -7.92
N THR A 31 -11.42 7.52 -8.63
CA THR A 31 -10.14 6.80 -8.77
C THR A 31 -9.19 7.52 -9.73
N GLN A 32 -7.93 7.08 -9.76
CA GLN A 32 -6.97 7.66 -10.72
C GLN A 32 -7.36 7.38 -12.18
N GLU A 33 -8.02 6.26 -12.44
CA GLU A 33 -8.54 5.89 -13.75
C GLU A 33 -9.68 6.83 -14.16
N GLN A 34 -10.60 7.13 -13.25
CA GLN A 34 -11.70 8.06 -13.49
C GLN A 34 -11.20 9.51 -13.66
N LEU A 35 -10.18 9.92 -12.90
CA LEU A 35 -9.50 11.20 -13.13
C LEU A 35 -8.84 11.24 -14.52
N ALA A 36 -8.22 10.15 -14.95
CA ALA A 36 -7.60 10.07 -16.26
C ALA A 36 -8.64 10.18 -17.39
N GLU A 37 -9.77 9.49 -17.25
CA GLU A 37 -10.91 9.63 -18.14
C GLU A 37 -11.43 11.07 -18.18
N PHE A 38 -11.62 11.70 -17.02
CA PHE A 38 -12.09 13.08 -16.90
C PHE A 38 -11.16 14.09 -17.59
N PHE A 39 -9.86 13.97 -17.36
CA PHE A 39 -8.86 14.83 -18.02
C PHE A 39 -8.58 14.40 -19.46
N ASN A 40 -9.22 13.33 -19.94
CA ASN A 40 -9.02 12.78 -21.25
C ASN A 40 -7.51 12.50 -21.48
N VAL A 41 -6.84 11.85 -20.52
CA VAL A 41 -5.44 11.40 -20.59
C VAL A 41 -5.33 9.93 -20.18
N SER A 42 -4.15 9.32 -20.30
CA SER A 42 -3.93 7.98 -19.75
C SER A 42 -3.69 8.03 -18.24
N ALA A 43 -4.01 6.95 -17.52
CA ALA A 43 -3.68 6.82 -16.10
C ALA A 43 -2.16 7.01 -15.83
N ALA A 44 -1.32 6.57 -16.76
CA ALA A 44 0.12 6.82 -16.72
C ALA A 44 0.47 8.32 -16.75
N THR A 45 -0.30 9.14 -17.50
CA THR A 45 -0.13 10.59 -17.55
C THR A 45 -0.50 11.24 -16.21
N VAL A 46 -1.63 10.85 -15.61
CA VAL A 46 -2.02 11.34 -14.26
C VAL A 46 -0.95 10.97 -13.24
N LYS A 47 -0.44 9.73 -13.28
CA LYS A 47 0.68 9.29 -12.43
C LYS A 47 1.95 10.12 -12.67
N SER A 48 2.25 10.46 -13.91
CA SER A 48 3.37 11.35 -14.24
C SER A 48 3.16 12.76 -13.66
N TRP A 49 1.96 13.31 -13.76
CA TRP A 49 1.63 14.62 -13.17
C TRP A 49 1.79 14.64 -11.66
N THR A 50 1.40 13.57 -10.95
CA THR A 50 1.64 13.48 -9.50
C THR A 50 3.12 13.49 -9.11
N LYS A 51 4.03 13.08 -10.00
CA LYS A 51 5.48 13.14 -9.76
C LYS A 51 6.07 14.51 -10.12
N GLN A 52 5.55 15.13 -11.18
CA GLN A 52 6.09 16.38 -11.74
C GLN A 52 5.51 17.64 -11.09
N HIS A 53 4.30 17.55 -10.52
CA HIS A 53 3.57 18.68 -9.97
C HIS A 53 3.13 18.37 -8.53
N PRO A 54 3.92 18.77 -7.52
CA PRO A 54 3.61 18.52 -6.11
C PRO A 54 2.23 19.03 -5.69
N GLU A 55 1.80 20.20 -6.16
CA GLU A 55 0.49 20.76 -5.85
C GLU A 55 -0.67 19.86 -6.32
N PHE A 56 -0.51 19.20 -7.46
CA PHE A 56 -1.50 18.24 -7.98
C PHE A 56 -1.55 16.97 -7.12
N ALA A 57 -0.39 16.48 -6.69
CA ALA A 57 -0.31 15.35 -5.76
C ALA A 57 -0.95 15.68 -4.41
N ASP A 58 -0.69 16.87 -3.87
CA ASP A 58 -1.26 17.36 -2.62
C ASP A 58 -2.78 17.55 -2.71
N ALA A 59 -3.30 18.05 -3.83
CA ALA A 59 -4.74 18.13 -4.09
C ALA A 59 -5.43 16.77 -4.01
N ILE A 60 -4.86 15.76 -4.68
CA ILE A 60 -5.36 14.37 -4.64
C ILE A 60 -5.26 13.81 -3.23
N LYS A 61 -4.12 14.01 -2.54
CA LYS A 61 -3.91 13.54 -1.17
C LYS A 61 -4.93 14.14 -0.21
N ARG A 62 -5.18 15.46 -0.29
CA ARG A 62 -6.19 16.14 0.52
C ARG A 62 -7.61 15.65 0.23
N GLY A 63 -7.94 15.38 -1.03
CA GLY A 63 -9.25 14.86 -1.39
C GLY A 63 -9.52 13.45 -0.87
N LYS A 64 -8.45 12.65 -0.68
CA LYS A 64 -8.55 11.29 -0.12
C LYS A 64 -8.71 11.22 1.40
N ILE A 65 -8.53 12.33 2.13
CA ILE A 65 -8.57 12.35 3.61
C ILE A 65 -9.86 11.74 4.14
N LEU A 66 -11.01 12.01 3.50
CA LEU A 66 -12.30 11.47 3.94
C LEU A 66 -12.36 9.94 3.78
N ALA A 67 -11.90 9.42 2.64
CA ALA A 67 -11.81 7.98 2.40
C ALA A 67 -10.82 7.31 3.37
N ASP A 68 -9.65 7.92 3.60
CA ASP A 68 -8.67 7.42 4.55
C ASP A 68 -9.22 7.41 5.98
N ALA A 69 -10.00 8.43 6.36
CA ALA A 69 -10.65 8.51 7.66
C ALA A 69 -11.72 7.43 7.87
N GLU A 70 -12.50 7.12 6.84
CA GLU A 70 -13.51 6.04 6.89
C GLU A 70 -12.87 4.66 7.08
N ILE A 71 -11.78 4.40 6.35
CA ILE A 71 -10.98 3.18 6.53
C ILE A 71 -10.38 3.14 7.94
N ALA A 72 -9.82 4.25 8.43
CA ALA A 72 -9.28 4.32 9.78
C ALA A 72 -10.33 4.04 10.86
N SER A 73 -11.55 4.58 10.70
CA SER A 73 -12.68 4.32 11.60
C SER A 73 -13.10 2.85 11.57
N SER A 74 -13.22 2.27 10.37
CA SER A 74 -13.57 0.86 10.19
C SER A 74 -12.51 -0.08 10.77
N LEU A 75 -11.24 0.23 10.57
CA LEU A 75 -10.10 -0.52 11.11
C LEU A 75 -10.07 -0.43 12.64
N PHE A 76 -10.30 0.75 13.21
CA PHE A 76 -10.42 0.93 14.66
C PHE A 76 -11.54 0.07 15.22
N ARG A 77 -12.74 0.11 14.61
CA ARG A 77 -13.89 -0.70 15.01
C ARG A 77 -13.57 -2.20 14.99
N ARG A 78 -12.88 -2.67 13.94
CA ARG A 78 -12.43 -4.07 13.84
C ARG A 78 -11.39 -4.42 14.92
N GLY A 79 -10.46 -3.51 15.22
CA GLY A 79 -9.46 -3.69 16.27
C GLY A 79 -10.04 -3.69 17.68
N THR A 80 -11.14 -2.97 17.96
CA THR A 80 -11.79 -2.97 19.28
C THR A 80 -12.82 -4.08 19.46
N GLY A 81 -13.26 -4.71 18.38
CA GLY A 81 -14.47 -5.52 18.37
C GLY A 81 -15.73 -4.64 18.33
N TYR A 82 -16.83 -5.21 17.84
CA TYR A 82 -18.13 -4.52 17.74
C TYR A 82 -19.28 -5.52 17.60
N PRO A 83 -20.50 -5.18 18.06
CA PRO A 83 -21.68 -5.98 17.78
C PRO A 83 -22.02 -5.91 16.29
N CYS A 84 -22.16 -7.07 15.66
CA CYS A 84 -22.58 -7.23 14.27
C CYS A 84 -24.01 -7.78 14.24
N THR A 85 -24.91 -7.06 13.59
CA THR A 85 -26.28 -7.52 13.33
C THR A 85 -26.31 -8.24 12.00
N GLU A 86 -26.56 -9.53 12.03
CA GLU A 86 -26.76 -10.36 10.85
C GLU A 86 -28.27 -10.61 10.65
N VAL A 87 -28.74 -10.45 9.41
CA VAL A 87 -30.13 -10.66 9.05
C VAL A 87 -30.23 -12.00 8.33
N THR A 88 -30.84 -12.99 8.97
CA THR A 88 -30.98 -14.34 8.43
C THR A 88 -32.44 -14.70 8.25
N THR A 89 -32.75 -15.34 7.14
CA THR A 89 -34.10 -15.84 6.86
C THR A 89 -34.26 -17.25 7.40
N ARG A 90 -35.24 -17.47 8.28
CA ARG A 90 -35.64 -18.81 8.73
C ARG A 90 -36.87 -19.28 7.97
N GLU A 91 -36.85 -20.54 7.54
CA GLU A 91 -38.02 -21.23 7.00
C GLU A 91 -38.93 -21.68 8.14
N ILE A 92 -40.20 -21.31 8.07
CA ILE A 92 -41.24 -21.84 8.96
C ILE A 92 -41.90 -23.01 8.25
N LYS A 93 -41.81 -24.20 8.83
CA LYS A 93 -42.38 -25.44 8.30
C LYS A 93 -43.66 -25.80 9.05
N ASN A 94 -44.66 -26.29 8.33
CA ASN A 94 -45.86 -26.85 8.95
C ASN A 94 -45.55 -28.22 9.60
N PRO A 95 -46.48 -28.81 10.38
CA PRO A 95 -46.30 -30.15 10.96
C PRO A 95 -46.08 -31.27 9.94
N ALA A 96 -46.41 -31.05 8.66
CA ALA A 96 -46.16 -31.98 7.56
C ALA A 96 -44.76 -31.80 6.92
N GLY A 97 -43.97 -30.82 7.37
CA GLY A 97 -42.61 -30.56 6.89
C GLY A 97 -42.51 -29.61 5.69
N GLU A 98 -43.62 -29.07 5.19
CA GLU A 98 -43.66 -28.14 4.06
C GLU A 98 -43.38 -26.70 4.52
N VAL A 99 -42.54 -25.99 3.78
CA VAL A 99 -42.22 -24.57 4.04
C VAL A 99 -43.46 -23.71 3.79
N THR A 100 -43.98 -23.10 4.84
CA THR A 100 -45.20 -22.29 4.82
C THR A 100 -44.91 -20.80 4.71
N SER A 101 -43.81 -20.32 5.28
CA SER A 101 -43.38 -18.93 5.16
C SER A 101 -41.89 -18.76 5.47
N TYR A 102 -41.35 -17.60 5.09
CA TYR A 102 -40.01 -17.15 5.42
C TYR A 102 -40.10 -16.00 6.42
N GLU A 103 -39.37 -16.08 7.53
CA GLU A 103 -39.29 -15.02 8.52
C GLU A 103 -37.87 -14.47 8.61
N THR A 104 -37.76 -13.15 8.53
CA THR A 104 -36.49 -12.44 8.67
C THR A 104 -36.18 -12.27 10.16
N VAL A 105 -35.13 -12.93 10.64
CA VAL A 105 -34.66 -12.82 12.03
C VAL A 105 -33.38 -12.01 12.05
N THR A 106 -33.33 -11.00 12.91
CA THR A 106 -32.10 -10.24 13.19
C THR A 106 -31.37 -10.89 14.36
N VAL A 107 -30.17 -11.40 14.12
CA VAL A 107 -29.29 -11.99 15.14
C VAL A 107 -28.15 -11.01 15.40
N THR A 108 -27.95 -10.64 16.65
CA THR A 108 -26.79 -9.81 17.04
C THR A 108 -25.70 -10.72 17.58
N SER A 109 -24.53 -10.71 16.95
CA SER A 109 -23.34 -11.46 17.36
C SER A 109 -22.21 -10.48 17.70
N GLU A 110 -21.42 -10.77 18.73
CA GLU A 110 -20.26 -9.97 19.08
C GLU A 110 -19.06 -10.36 18.21
N MET A 111 -18.57 -9.43 17.40
CA MET A 111 -17.30 -9.62 16.69
C MET A 111 -16.16 -9.34 17.65
N PRO A 112 -15.27 -10.31 17.90
CA PRO A 112 -14.12 -10.09 18.76
C PRO A 112 -13.15 -9.09 18.12
N PRO A 113 -12.32 -8.42 18.94
CA PRO A 113 -11.16 -7.68 18.47
C PRO A 113 -10.31 -8.49 17.48
N ASP A 114 -9.94 -7.86 16.37
CA ASP A 114 -8.97 -8.42 15.44
C ASP A 114 -7.55 -8.02 15.83
N THR A 115 -6.73 -9.01 16.18
CA THR A 115 -5.33 -8.81 16.60
C THR A 115 -4.47 -8.24 15.49
N ASP A 116 -4.67 -8.63 14.23
CA ASP A 116 -3.91 -8.12 13.09
C ASP A 116 -4.24 -6.65 12.82
N ALA A 117 -5.51 -6.27 12.94
CA ALA A 117 -5.94 -4.87 12.87
C ALA A 117 -5.29 -4.03 13.98
N CYS A 118 -5.19 -4.58 15.20
CA CYS A 118 -4.48 -3.94 16.31
C CYS A 118 -2.99 -3.76 16.01
N ILE A 119 -2.31 -4.82 15.56
CA ILE A 119 -0.89 -4.78 15.21
C ILE A 119 -0.64 -3.76 14.09
N PHE A 120 -1.44 -3.78 13.03
CA PHE A 120 -1.32 -2.84 11.91
C PHE A 120 -1.54 -1.39 12.36
N TRP A 121 -2.51 -1.13 13.23
CA TRP A 121 -2.76 0.20 13.79
C TRP A 121 -1.59 0.70 14.64
N LEU A 122 -1.09 -0.15 15.54
CA LEU A 122 -0.06 0.21 16.51
C LEU A 122 1.32 0.36 15.86
N THR A 123 1.67 -0.47 14.88
CA THR A 123 2.90 -0.33 14.10
C THR A 123 2.94 0.98 13.30
N ASN A 124 1.80 1.45 12.80
CA ASN A 124 1.71 2.72 12.07
C ASN A 124 1.70 3.94 13.00
N ARG A 125 1.02 3.90 14.16
CA ARG A 125 0.90 5.06 15.06
C ARG A 125 1.95 5.15 16.16
N GLN A 126 2.53 4.02 16.57
CA GLN A 126 3.56 3.93 17.61
C GLN A 126 4.73 3.06 17.11
N PRO A 127 5.38 3.43 15.98
CA PRO A 127 6.41 2.61 15.36
C PRO A 127 7.59 2.35 16.30
N ASP A 128 7.97 3.31 17.15
CA ASP A 128 9.10 3.14 18.07
C ASP A 128 8.92 1.99 19.07
N LYS A 129 7.65 1.67 19.41
CA LYS A 129 7.28 0.63 20.37
C LYS A 129 6.88 -0.69 19.72
N TRP A 130 6.26 -0.63 18.54
CA TRP A 130 5.59 -1.79 17.93
C TRP A 130 6.23 -2.27 16.63
N ARG A 131 7.12 -1.49 16.00
CA ARG A 131 7.78 -1.90 14.76
C ARG A 131 8.80 -3.00 15.06
N ASN A 132 8.70 -4.12 14.36
CA ASN A 132 9.66 -5.21 14.46
C ASN A 132 11.07 -4.70 14.13
N ARG A 133 12.00 -4.86 15.09
CA ARG A 133 13.43 -4.62 14.91
C ARG A 133 14.08 -5.94 14.52
N LEU A 134 14.66 -6.01 13.33
CA LEU A 134 15.57 -7.08 12.95
C LEU A 134 16.98 -6.58 13.23
N GLU A 135 17.65 -7.13 14.24
CA GLU A 135 19.09 -6.94 14.43
C GLU A 135 19.81 -7.84 13.41
N ILE A 136 20.50 -7.23 12.45
CA ILE A 136 21.32 -7.95 11.48
C ILE A 136 22.75 -7.91 12.01
N GLU A 137 23.20 -9.01 12.61
CA GLU A 137 24.61 -9.18 12.98
C GLU A 137 25.46 -9.39 11.72
N HIS A 138 26.28 -8.40 11.38
CA HIS A 138 27.30 -8.55 10.35
C HIS A 138 28.56 -9.19 10.97
N ALA A 139 28.67 -10.51 10.88
CA ALA A 139 29.90 -11.23 11.24
C ALA A 139 30.97 -11.02 10.15
N ASP A 140 31.81 -9.99 10.29
CA ASP A 140 32.98 -9.76 9.42
C ASP A 140 34.12 -10.70 9.87
N LYS A 141 34.08 -11.98 9.45
CA LYS A 141 35.16 -12.93 9.71
C LYS A 141 36.27 -12.75 8.67
N ARG A 142 37.13 -11.75 8.87
CA ARG A 142 38.40 -11.65 8.12
C ARG A 142 39.48 -12.44 8.85
N GLU A 143 39.63 -13.71 8.48
CA GLU A 143 40.84 -14.47 8.83
C GLU A 143 41.98 -13.96 7.96
N SER A 144 42.87 -13.13 8.52
CA SER A 144 44.13 -12.74 7.90
C SER A 144 45.15 -13.85 8.09
N SER A 145 45.21 -14.80 7.15
CA SER A 145 46.34 -15.73 7.01
C SER A 145 47.39 -15.14 6.06
N THR A 146 48.18 -14.19 6.55
CA THR A 146 49.50 -13.89 5.95
C THR A 146 50.49 -14.92 6.47
N THR A 147 50.63 -16.04 5.76
CA THR A 147 51.76 -16.94 5.93
C THR A 147 52.98 -16.25 5.35
N ASP A 148 53.76 -15.63 6.23
CA ASP A 148 55.07 -15.07 5.90
C ASP A 148 56.00 -16.22 5.48
N ARG A 149 56.50 -16.14 4.26
CA ARG A 149 57.33 -17.16 3.62
C ARG A 149 58.73 -16.58 3.50
N ASP A 150 59.45 -16.56 4.62
CA ASP A 150 60.87 -16.24 4.63
C ASP A 150 61.67 -17.45 5.13
N THR A 151 62.05 -18.30 4.18
CA THR A 151 63.11 -19.30 4.37
C THR A 151 64.44 -18.60 4.09
N PRO A 152 65.36 -18.45 5.07
CA PRO A 152 66.68 -17.92 4.77
C PRO A 152 67.49 -19.00 4.04
N ALA A 153 68.01 -18.63 2.87
CA ALA A 153 68.99 -19.42 2.14
C ALA A 153 70.30 -19.49 2.93
N THR A 154 70.72 -20.69 3.34
CA THR A 154 72.06 -20.93 3.89
C THR A 154 73.07 -21.02 2.74
N PRO A 155 74.13 -20.19 2.71
CA PRO A 155 75.15 -20.24 1.67
C PRO A 155 76.19 -21.35 1.93
N HIS A 156 76.65 -21.88 0.79
CA HIS A 156 77.74 -22.83 0.56
C HIS A 156 78.96 -22.61 1.47
N GLN A 157 79.44 -23.67 2.12
CA GLN A 157 80.83 -23.75 2.58
C GLN A 157 81.50 -24.96 1.92
N ASP A 158 82.47 -24.65 1.07
CA ASP A 158 83.53 -25.54 0.61
C ASP A 158 84.43 -25.93 1.79
N ALA A 159 84.82 -27.20 1.87
CA ALA A 159 86.15 -27.58 2.34
C ALA A 159 86.52 -29.03 1.92
N PRO A 160 87.81 -29.33 1.74
CA PRO A 160 88.30 -30.39 0.87
C PRO A 160 88.90 -31.60 1.60
N ALA A 161 88.96 -32.75 0.91
CA ALA A 161 90.10 -33.68 0.75
C ALA A 161 89.60 -35.00 0.14
#